data_AF-T0K2C3-F1
#
_entry.id   AF-T0K2C3-F1
#
_cell.length_a   1.000
_cell.length_b   1.000
_cell.length_c   1.000
_cell.angle_alpha   90.00
_cell.angle_beta   90.00
_cell.angle_gamma   90.00
#
_symmetry.space_group_name_H-M   'P 1'
#
loop_
_entity.id
_entity.type
_entity.pdbx_description
1 polymer ?
#
loop_
_entity_poly.entity_id
_entity_poly.type
_entity_poly.pdbx_seq_one_letter_code
_entity_poly.pdbx_strand_id
1 'polypeptide(L)'
;MPRYSRSGLELPRRSFFAVFAFVSFVLLATVAFTKLGAQQGPALNIRRDDTWKSHLKAKTRAAAGDKYLIGAGKADITGPVVEIGFAGYADLDQVGTGLRQRIYSRAFIVGDVSKPNDRFVYLVLDTQSGDTAVRNGILEGVKALGSGYSMYTKDNIAVTGTHSHAGPGAWFNYLLPQVTSLGFDKQSYQAIVDGAVLSIKKAHESLTEGYLDVGTTEVTDGAINRSLWAYLANPEEERAKYSASTDTTLTLLRFQRASDGKNIGVLTWYPVHGTSILQNSTHVAGDNKGVAAYLLEKDLAGDSSTADSFVAGFSQANVGDTTPNVLGAWCDDGSGQQCSLENSTCADGKSQSCHGRGPAFQKLDLGISSCYEIGKRQFAGAKSVYTALSSSSTPVTGTSVKSFHFFQDMSYFNFTAADGTKGMTCPAALGYSFAAGTSDGPGAFDFTQADSGTPDANPLWAVVSGLLENPERGAGRLPAAEARPPRRSAR
;
A
#
# COMPACT_ATOMS: atom_id res chain seq x y z
N MET A 1 50.30 -31.07 41.43
CA MET A 1 49.33 -32.10 41.00
C MET A 1 47.97 -31.43 40.82
N PRO A 2 47.22 -31.70 39.73
CA PRO A 2 47.44 -30.96 38.48
C PRO A 2 46.30 -30.01 38.10
N ARG A 3 46.69 -28.98 37.32
CA ARG A 3 45.82 -28.09 36.53
C ARG A 3 45.14 -28.90 35.42
N TYR A 4 43.83 -28.76 35.28
CA TYR A 4 43.10 -29.20 34.08
C TYR A 4 42.73 -27.97 33.24
N SER A 5 43.39 -27.86 32.08
CA SER A 5 42.98 -27.04 30.96
C SER A 5 41.76 -27.68 30.29
N ARG A 6 40.71 -26.90 30.03
CA ARG A 6 39.67 -27.25 29.05
C ARG A 6 39.79 -26.28 27.88
N SER A 7 40.48 -26.72 26.84
CA SER A 7 40.34 -26.21 25.48
C SER A 7 39.02 -26.72 24.90
N GLY A 8 37.98 -25.89 24.93
CA GLY A 8 36.77 -26.09 24.12
C GLY A 8 36.94 -25.32 22.82
N LEU A 9 36.93 -26.03 21.69
CA LEU A 9 36.88 -25.43 20.37
C LEU A 9 35.47 -24.83 20.18
N GLU A 10 35.32 -23.51 20.24
CA GLU A 10 34.08 -22.87 19.80
C GLU A 10 34.02 -22.91 18.26
N LEU A 11 33.11 -23.73 17.73
CA LEU A 11 32.70 -23.66 16.33
C LEU A 11 31.62 -22.57 16.19
N PRO A 12 31.68 -21.73 15.14
CA PRO A 12 30.72 -20.65 14.96
C PRO A 12 29.32 -21.21 14.66
N ARG A 13 28.38 -20.98 15.59
CA ARG A 13 26.95 -21.37 15.53
C ARG A 13 26.19 -20.88 14.28
N ARG A 14 26.76 -20.01 13.46
CA ARG A 14 26.15 -19.49 12.23
C ARG A 14 26.14 -20.48 11.06
N SER A 15 27.10 -21.41 10.99
CA SER A 15 27.24 -22.29 9.81
C SER A 15 26.36 -23.54 9.87
N PHE A 16 25.92 -23.96 11.06
CA PHE A 16 25.14 -25.20 11.22
C PHE A 16 23.64 -25.02 10.93
N PHE A 17 23.09 -23.81 11.14
CA PHE A 17 21.68 -23.51 10.89
C PHE A 17 21.35 -23.28 9.41
N ALA A 18 22.29 -22.71 8.64
CA ALA A 18 22.11 -22.50 7.21
C ALA A 18 22.00 -23.82 6.42
N VAL A 19 22.75 -24.85 6.84
CA VAL A 19 22.76 -26.16 6.17
C VAL A 19 21.49 -26.96 6.50
N PHE A 20 20.94 -26.85 7.71
CA PHE A 20 19.76 -27.61 8.13
C PHE A 20 18.45 -27.06 7.53
N ALA A 21 18.35 -25.74 7.35
CA ALA A 21 17.24 -25.10 6.64
C ALA A 21 17.22 -25.49 5.14
N PHE A 22 18.41 -25.62 4.54
CA PHE A 22 18.56 -25.99 3.14
C PHE A 22 18.13 -27.44 2.85
N VAL A 23 18.50 -28.39 3.71
CA VAL A 23 18.16 -29.81 3.52
C VAL A 23 16.67 -30.10 3.77
N SER A 24 16.04 -29.39 4.72
CA SER A 24 14.61 -29.55 5.02
C SER A 24 13.71 -28.98 3.91
N PHE A 25 14.19 -27.95 3.18
CA PHE A 25 13.49 -27.34 2.05
C PHE A 25 13.45 -28.25 0.82
N VAL A 26 14.53 -29.01 0.56
CA VAL A 26 14.62 -29.94 -0.58
C VAL A 26 13.68 -31.14 -0.44
N LEU A 27 13.41 -31.60 0.78
CA LEU A 27 12.54 -32.76 1.05
C LEU A 27 11.03 -32.46 0.91
N LEU A 28 10.61 -31.21 1.16
CA LEU A 28 9.21 -30.80 1.00
C LEU A 28 8.82 -30.55 -0.46
N ALA A 29 9.78 -30.12 -1.29
CA ALA A 29 9.58 -29.91 -2.73
C ALA A 29 9.25 -31.21 -3.49
N THR A 30 9.68 -32.37 -2.99
CA THR A 30 9.41 -33.67 -3.65
C THR A 30 7.98 -34.20 -3.50
N VAL A 31 7.20 -33.72 -2.52
CA VAL A 31 5.84 -34.26 -2.26
C VAL A 31 4.75 -33.50 -3.03
N ALA A 32 5.01 -32.29 -3.51
CA ALA A 32 4.04 -31.48 -4.24
C ALA A 32 3.80 -31.92 -5.71
N PHE A 33 4.53 -32.93 -6.21
CA PHE A 33 4.51 -33.34 -7.62
C PHE A 33 3.36 -34.27 -8.05
N THR A 34 2.38 -34.57 -7.20
CA THR A 34 1.26 -35.43 -7.61
C THR A 34 -0.09 -34.84 -7.23
N LYS A 35 -0.60 -33.92 -8.06
CA LYS A 35 -1.99 -33.84 -8.56
C LYS A 35 -2.36 -32.41 -8.92
N LEU A 36 -2.21 -32.06 -10.20
CA LEU A 36 -2.82 -30.88 -10.81
C LEU A 36 -3.58 -31.34 -12.06
N GLY A 37 -4.89 -31.54 -11.89
CA GLY A 37 -5.85 -31.57 -12.99
C GLY A 37 -6.66 -30.28 -12.92
N ALA A 38 -6.41 -29.34 -13.85
CA ALA A 38 -7.13 -28.08 -13.93
C ALA A 38 -8.31 -28.21 -14.90
N GLN A 39 -9.53 -28.03 -14.41
CA GLN A 39 -10.70 -27.77 -15.26
C GLN A 39 -10.80 -26.28 -15.54
N GLN A 40 -10.80 -25.90 -16.82
CA GLN A 40 -11.04 -24.54 -17.29
C GLN A 40 -12.52 -24.18 -17.11
N GLY A 41 -12.78 -23.13 -16.32
CA GLY A 41 -14.08 -22.45 -16.31
C GLY A 41 -14.29 -21.61 -17.57
N PRO A 42 -15.53 -21.30 -17.96
CA PRO A 42 -15.82 -20.66 -19.24
C PRO A 42 -15.39 -19.19 -19.27
N ALA A 43 -14.94 -18.75 -20.44
CA ALA A 43 -14.50 -17.38 -20.71
C ALA A 43 -15.68 -16.39 -20.66
N LEU A 44 -15.50 -15.31 -19.89
CA LEU A 44 -16.42 -14.18 -19.82
C LEU A 44 -16.19 -13.24 -21.01
N ASN A 45 -17.11 -13.26 -21.96
CA ASN A 45 -17.24 -12.22 -22.98
C ASN A 45 -18.10 -11.08 -22.43
N ILE A 46 -17.46 -10.03 -21.92
CA ILE A 46 -18.16 -8.79 -21.58
C ILE A 46 -18.39 -8.02 -22.88
N ARG A 47 -19.58 -8.19 -23.47
CA ARG A 47 -20.05 -7.35 -24.56
C ARG A 47 -20.48 -6.01 -23.97
N ARG A 48 -19.85 -4.93 -24.41
CA ARG A 48 -20.26 -3.55 -24.08
C ARG A 48 -21.58 -3.29 -24.80
N ASP A 49 -22.68 -3.30 -24.06
CA ASP A 49 -24.01 -2.97 -24.57
C ASP A 49 -24.31 -1.51 -24.24
N ASP A 50 -24.41 -0.66 -25.27
CA ASP A 50 -24.59 0.79 -25.16
C ASP A 50 -26.07 1.19 -24.90
N THR A 51 -26.92 0.25 -24.46
CA THR A 51 -28.36 0.46 -24.26
C THR A 51 -28.75 1.03 -22.88
N TRP A 52 -27.83 1.62 -22.11
CA TRP A 52 -28.16 2.24 -20.82
C TRP A 52 -29.00 3.53 -20.90
N LYS A 53 -29.34 4.02 -22.10
CA LYS A 53 -29.98 5.33 -22.32
C LYS A 53 -31.50 5.40 -22.12
N SER A 54 -32.18 4.34 -21.70
CA SER A 54 -33.63 4.43 -21.45
C SER A 54 -34.03 3.66 -20.21
N HIS A 55 -34.11 4.36 -19.07
CA HIS A 55 -35.10 4.20 -17.98
C HIS A 55 -34.62 4.92 -16.71
N LEU A 56 -34.36 6.23 -16.79
CA LEU A 56 -34.30 7.08 -15.61
C LEU A 56 -35.28 8.23 -15.85
N LYS A 57 -36.50 8.11 -15.29
CA LYS A 57 -37.36 9.28 -15.10
C LYS A 57 -36.56 10.25 -14.23
N ALA A 58 -36.11 11.35 -14.82
CA ALA A 58 -35.38 12.40 -14.13
C ALA A 58 -36.24 12.90 -12.95
N LYS A 59 -35.87 12.50 -11.73
CA LYS A 59 -36.37 13.14 -10.52
C LYS A 59 -35.62 14.46 -10.35
N THR A 60 -36.35 15.50 -10.02
CA THR A 60 -35.81 16.85 -9.76
C THR A 60 -34.78 16.77 -8.62
N ARG A 61 -33.55 17.19 -8.92
CA ARG A 61 -32.35 17.12 -8.06
C ARG A 61 -32.49 18.04 -6.83
N ALA A 62 -32.17 17.56 -5.64
CA ALA A 62 -32.03 18.40 -4.44
C ALA A 62 -30.67 19.11 -4.44
N ALA A 63 -30.60 20.34 -3.90
CA ALA A 63 -29.36 21.12 -3.80
C ALA A 63 -28.23 20.43 -3.01
N ALA A 64 -28.58 19.45 -2.15
CA ALA A 64 -27.66 18.69 -1.31
C ALA A 64 -27.19 17.33 -1.89
N GLY A 65 -27.60 16.96 -3.11
CA GLY A 65 -27.34 15.64 -3.70
C GLY A 65 -28.38 14.58 -3.31
N ASP A 66 -28.08 13.31 -3.60
CA ASP A 66 -28.93 12.16 -3.22
C ASP A 66 -28.55 11.63 -1.83
N LYS A 67 -29.49 10.95 -1.18
CA LYS A 67 -29.25 10.31 0.12
C LYS A 67 -28.65 8.92 -0.05
N TYR A 68 -27.74 8.59 0.85
CA TYR A 68 -27.10 7.28 0.98
C TYR A 68 -27.22 6.78 2.42
N LEU A 69 -27.14 5.47 2.62
CA LEU A 69 -26.76 4.91 3.91
C LEU A 69 -25.26 5.10 4.09
N ILE A 70 -24.87 5.83 5.12
CA ILE A 70 -23.48 6.15 5.43
C ILE A 70 -23.11 5.67 6.83
N GLY A 71 -21.87 5.19 6.99
CA GLY A 71 -21.33 4.77 8.27
C GLY A 71 -19.81 4.93 8.29
N ALA A 72 -19.25 5.25 9.45
CA ALA A 72 -17.82 5.39 9.64
C ALA A 72 -17.40 4.77 10.98
N GLY A 73 -16.27 4.06 11.00
CA GLY A 73 -15.82 3.34 12.17
C GLY A 73 -14.30 3.27 12.26
N LYS A 74 -13.78 3.29 13.48
CA LYS A 74 -12.33 3.23 13.76
C LYS A 74 -12.04 2.21 14.86
N ALA A 75 -11.01 1.41 14.65
CA ALA A 75 -10.53 0.46 15.64
C ALA A 75 -9.01 0.26 15.53
N ASP A 76 -8.41 -0.09 16.64
CA ASP A 76 -6.97 -0.34 16.75
C ASP A 76 -6.59 -1.65 16.05
N ILE A 77 -5.48 -1.64 15.31
CA ILE A 77 -4.89 -2.81 14.64
C ILE A 77 -3.42 -3.02 15.06
N THR A 78 -2.99 -2.38 16.15
CA THR A 78 -1.61 -2.45 16.64
C THR A 78 -1.30 -3.86 17.12
N GLY A 79 -0.49 -4.58 16.35
CA GLY A 79 0.08 -5.88 16.73
C GLY A 79 1.26 -5.78 17.71
N PRO A 80 2.12 -6.79 17.78
CA PRO A 80 3.33 -6.78 18.61
C PRO A 80 4.23 -5.60 18.26
N VAL A 81 4.68 -4.86 19.28
CA VAL A 81 5.50 -3.65 19.11
C VAL A 81 6.98 -3.90 19.41
N VAL A 82 7.34 -5.13 19.80
CA VAL A 82 8.70 -5.58 20.09
C VAL A 82 8.99 -6.92 19.41
N GLU A 83 10.24 -7.17 19.06
CA GLU A 83 10.76 -8.48 18.59
C GLU A 83 10.16 -9.02 17.28
N ILE A 84 9.39 -8.19 16.56
CA ILE A 84 8.83 -8.50 15.24
C ILE A 84 9.44 -7.56 14.20
N GLY A 85 9.90 -8.14 13.09
CA GLY A 85 10.37 -7.38 11.93
C GLY A 85 9.25 -6.52 11.34
N PHE A 86 9.58 -5.29 10.94
CA PHE A 86 8.60 -4.40 10.31
C PHE A 86 8.35 -4.78 8.85
N ALA A 87 7.14 -4.47 8.38
CA ALA A 87 6.75 -4.67 6.99
C ALA A 87 7.08 -3.42 6.16
N GLY A 88 7.80 -3.59 5.05
CA GLY A 88 8.05 -2.51 4.09
C GLY A 88 9.46 -2.52 3.53
N TYR A 89 10.44 -2.14 4.35
CA TYR A 89 11.83 -1.96 3.92
C TYR A 89 12.57 -3.25 3.60
N ALA A 90 12.00 -4.42 3.95
CA ALA A 90 12.63 -5.72 3.75
C ALA A 90 14.02 -5.82 4.41
N ASP A 91 14.16 -5.19 5.58
CA ASP A 91 15.39 -5.17 6.37
C ASP A 91 15.26 -6.11 7.57
N LEU A 92 16.22 -7.03 7.72
CA LEU A 92 16.27 -7.97 8.85
C LEU A 92 16.64 -7.28 10.17
N ASP A 93 17.32 -6.14 10.11
CA ASP A 93 17.73 -5.38 11.30
C ASP A 93 16.62 -4.44 11.80
N GLN A 94 15.58 -4.18 10.98
CA GLN A 94 14.42 -3.38 11.38
C GLN A 94 13.43 -4.21 12.21
N VAL A 95 13.79 -4.43 13.47
CA VAL A 95 12.98 -5.16 14.45
C VAL A 95 12.35 -4.20 15.46
N GLY A 96 11.07 -4.38 15.74
CA GLY A 96 10.33 -3.53 16.68
C GLY A 96 10.99 -3.49 18.07
N THR A 97 11.06 -2.29 18.66
CA THR A 97 11.52 -2.06 20.04
C THR A 97 10.58 -1.17 20.84
N GLY A 98 9.42 -0.80 20.28
CA GLY A 98 8.48 0.07 20.96
C GLY A 98 7.35 0.61 20.08
N LEU A 99 6.55 1.47 20.70
CA LEU A 99 5.38 2.09 20.09
C LEU A 99 5.56 3.61 20.11
N ARG A 100 5.40 4.25 18.95
CA ARG A 100 5.32 5.70 18.84
C ARG A 100 3.88 6.17 18.70
N GLN A 101 3.12 5.53 17.81
CA GLN A 101 1.72 5.85 17.54
C GLN A 101 0.98 4.54 17.27
N ARG A 102 -0.18 4.34 17.92
CA ARG A 102 -1.06 3.23 17.54
C ARG A 102 -1.49 3.37 16.09
N ILE A 103 -1.65 2.23 15.44
CA ILE A 103 -2.10 2.10 14.06
C ILE A 103 -3.56 1.64 14.05
N TYR A 104 -4.35 2.13 13.10
CA TYR A 104 -5.80 1.93 13.10
C TYR A 104 -6.33 1.38 11.76
N SER A 105 -7.43 0.63 11.85
CA SER A 105 -8.37 0.42 10.75
C SER A 105 -9.44 1.49 10.78
N ARG A 106 -9.70 2.12 9.64
CA ARG A 106 -10.78 3.08 9.42
C ARG A 106 -11.71 2.57 8.32
N ALA A 107 -12.96 2.30 8.67
CA ALA A 107 -13.98 1.76 7.80
C ALA A 107 -14.98 2.83 7.39
N PHE A 108 -15.31 2.84 6.10
CA PHE A 108 -16.34 3.70 5.51
C PHE A 108 -17.35 2.83 4.79
N ILE A 109 -18.63 3.01 5.10
CA ILE A 109 -19.74 2.27 4.48
C ILE A 109 -20.58 3.25 3.69
N VAL A 110 -20.87 2.90 2.43
CA VAL A 110 -21.83 3.60 1.57
C VAL A 110 -22.81 2.56 1.03
N GLY A 111 -24.11 2.86 1.13
CA GLY A 111 -25.18 1.98 0.68
C GLY A 111 -26.37 2.71 0.09
N ASP A 112 -27.16 1.98 -0.68
CA ASP A 112 -28.43 2.45 -1.24
C ASP A 112 -29.51 2.50 -0.15
N VAL A 113 -30.21 3.63 -0.03
CA VAL A 113 -31.29 3.82 0.95
C VAL A 113 -32.49 2.92 0.65
N SER A 114 -32.83 2.76 -0.63
CA SER A 114 -33.96 1.96 -1.10
C SER A 114 -33.67 0.45 -1.13
N LYS A 115 -32.39 0.09 -1.29
CA LYS A 115 -31.91 -1.29 -1.26
C LYS A 115 -30.75 -1.43 -0.28
N PRO A 116 -31.00 -1.44 1.03
CA PRO A 116 -29.94 -1.39 2.02
C PRO A 116 -28.85 -2.46 1.86
N ASN A 117 -29.14 -3.65 1.32
CA ASN A 117 -28.13 -4.69 1.08
C ASN A 117 -27.13 -4.32 -0.03
N ASP A 118 -27.48 -3.41 -0.93
CA ASP A 118 -26.58 -2.84 -1.94
C ASP A 118 -25.68 -1.79 -1.27
N ARG A 119 -24.60 -2.26 -0.65
CA ARG A 119 -23.61 -1.42 0.04
C ARG A 119 -22.21 -1.97 -0.14
N PHE A 120 -21.20 -1.14 0.09
CA PHE A 120 -19.80 -1.56 0.18
C PHE A 120 -19.12 -1.01 1.43
N VAL A 121 -18.01 -1.64 1.79
CA VAL A 121 -17.07 -1.22 2.83
C VAL A 121 -15.75 -0.87 2.16
N TYR A 122 -15.21 0.31 2.47
CA TYR A 122 -13.85 0.69 2.15
C TYR A 122 -13.03 0.81 3.44
N LEU A 123 -12.00 -0.02 3.57
CA LEU A 123 -11.09 -0.02 4.71
C LEU A 123 -9.78 0.67 4.36
N VAL A 124 -9.36 1.61 5.20
CA VAL A 124 -8.00 2.15 5.25
C VAL A 124 -7.31 1.61 6.48
N LEU A 125 -6.32 0.75 6.28
CA LEU A 125 -5.51 0.16 7.34
C LEU A 125 -4.18 0.90 7.43
N ASP A 126 -3.75 1.29 8.63
CA ASP A 126 -2.39 1.81 8.87
C ASP A 126 -1.34 0.68 8.80
N THR A 127 -1.28 -0.03 7.68
CA THR A 127 -0.39 -1.16 7.36
C THR A 127 0.37 -0.91 6.05
N GLN A 128 1.38 -1.75 5.78
CA GLN A 128 2.16 -1.69 4.55
C GLN A 128 1.31 -1.99 3.30
N SER A 129 0.37 -2.91 3.34
CA SER A 129 -0.50 -3.19 2.19
C SER A 129 -1.85 -3.74 2.66
N GLY A 130 -2.78 -3.86 1.72
CA GLY A 130 -3.77 -4.92 1.81
C GLY A 130 -3.10 -6.27 1.53
N ASP A 131 -3.63 -7.35 2.10
CA ASP A 131 -3.16 -8.71 1.81
C ASP A 131 -4.35 -9.67 1.66
N THR A 132 -4.14 -10.73 0.90
CA THR A 132 -5.21 -11.69 0.57
C THR A 132 -5.62 -12.52 1.79
N ALA A 133 -4.69 -12.98 2.63
CA ALA A 133 -5.03 -13.70 3.86
C ALA A 133 -5.66 -12.79 4.89
N VAL A 134 -5.18 -11.54 5.02
CA VAL A 134 -5.83 -10.53 5.89
C VAL A 134 -7.26 -10.28 5.42
N ARG A 135 -7.48 -10.06 4.12
CA ARG A 135 -8.83 -9.86 3.56
C ARG A 135 -9.73 -11.08 3.78
N ASN A 136 -9.22 -12.29 3.61
CA ASN A 136 -9.98 -13.51 3.89
C ASN A 136 -10.35 -13.62 5.38
N GLY A 137 -9.42 -13.34 6.29
CA GLY A 137 -9.69 -13.31 7.72
C GLY A 137 -10.75 -12.27 8.11
N ILE A 138 -10.72 -11.09 7.49
CA ILE A 138 -11.75 -10.06 7.68
C ILE A 138 -13.11 -10.57 7.20
N LEU A 139 -13.18 -11.22 6.02
CA LEU A 139 -14.44 -11.79 5.50
C LEU A 139 -15.00 -12.86 6.43
N GLU A 140 -14.17 -13.75 6.94
CA GLU A 140 -14.55 -14.78 7.91
C GLU A 140 -15.03 -14.16 9.23
N GLY A 141 -14.29 -13.18 9.74
CA GLY A 141 -14.63 -12.47 10.98
C GLY A 141 -15.94 -11.67 10.87
N VAL A 142 -16.17 -10.98 9.76
CA VAL A 142 -17.44 -10.27 9.51
C VAL A 142 -18.59 -11.26 9.39
N LYS A 143 -18.41 -12.39 8.70
CA LYS A 143 -19.42 -13.45 8.63
C LYS A 143 -19.75 -14.02 10.02
N ALA A 144 -18.75 -14.14 10.89
CA ALA A 144 -18.91 -14.64 12.26
C ALA A 144 -19.69 -13.68 13.18
N LEU A 145 -19.84 -12.39 12.83
CA LEU A 145 -20.69 -11.45 13.57
C LEU A 145 -22.19 -11.77 13.47
N GLY A 146 -22.59 -12.64 12.54
CA GLY A 146 -23.96 -13.15 12.41
C GLY A 146 -24.72 -12.63 11.19
N SER A 147 -25.99 -13.03 11.06
CA SER A 147 -26.81 -12.79 9.87
C SER A 147 -27.04 -11.31 9.56
N GLY A 148 -26.94 -10.42 10.55
CA GLY A 148 -27.00 -8.97 10.37
C GLY A 148 -25.87 -8.37 9.50
N TYR A 149 -24.80 -9.14 9.28
CA TYR A 149 -23.63 -8.75 8.48
C TYR A 149 -23.54 -9.50 7.14
N SER A 150 -24.56 -10.31 6.80
CA SER A 150 -24.54 -11.22 5.64
C SER A 150 -24.46 -10.51 4.28
N MET A 151 -24.76 -9.21 4.21
CA MET A 151 -24.59 -8.41 2.99
C MET A 151 -23.12 -8.15 2.66
N TYR A 152 -22.21 -8.27 3.61
CA TYR A 152 -20.78 -8.08 3.38
C TYR A 152 -20.15 -9.39 2.90
N THR A 153 -19.61 -9.35 1.70
CA THR A 153 -19.06 -10.50 0.98
C THR A 153 -17.73 -10.11 0.35
N LYS A 154 -17.08 -11.06 -0.33
CA LYS A 154 -15.88 -10.78 -1.12
C LYS A 154 -16.11 -9.67 -2.16
N ASP A 155 -17.36 -9.43 -2.58
CA ASP A 155 -17.63 -8.53 -3.70
C ASP A 155 -17.72 -7.06 -3.31
N ASN A 156 -17.84 -6.76 -2.02
CA ASN A 156 -18.11 -5.41 -1.54
C ASN A 156 -17.31 -4.98 -0.30
N ILE A 157 -16.26 -5.73 0.07
CA ILE A 157 -15.25 -5.27 1.05
C ILE A 157 -13.92 -5.02 0.32
N ALA A 158 -13.55 -3.75 0.23
CA ALA A 158 -12.25 -3.28 -0.25
C ALA A 158 -11.31 -3.04 0.93
N VAL A 159 -10.11 -3.64 0.88
CA VAL A 159 -9.08 -3.53 1.93
C VAL A 159 -7.85 -2.84 1.37
N THR A 160 -7.53 -1.64 1.86
CA THR A 160 -6.35 -0.88 1.46
C THR A 160 -5.43 -0.63 2.65
N GLY A 161 -4.12 -0.56 2.39
CA GLY A 161 -3.12 -0.10 3.35
C GLY A 161 -2.72 1.34 3.06
N THR A 162 -2.38 2.11 4.11
CA THR A 162 -1.74 3.43 3.95
C THR A 162 -0.32 3.32 3.43
N HIS A 163 0.22 2.11 3.32
CA HIS A 163 1.58 1.85 2.89
C HIS A 163 2.62 2.43 3.85
N SER A 164 2.34 2.35 5.16
CA SER A 164 3.32 2.62 6.22
C SER A 164 4.37 1.52 6.26
N HIS A 165 5.65 1.90 6.30
CA HIS A 165 6.79 1.00 6.49
C HIS A 165 7.25 0.92 7.96
N ALA A 166 6.49 1.52 8.87
CA ALA A 166 6.77 1.57 10.31
C ALA A 166 5.78 0.74 11.15
N GLY A 167 5.23 -0.34 10.57
CA GLY A 167 4.27 -1.22 11.23
C GLY A 167 4.80 -2.66 11.39
N PRO A 168 4.28 -3.44 12.36
CA PRO A 168 4.65 -4.85 12.52
C PRO A 168 4.40 -5.63 11.23
N GLY A 169 5.34 -6.49 10.85
CA GLY A 169 5.22 -7.43 9.73
C GLY A 169 4.71 -8.80 10.15
N ALA A 170 5.17 -9.84 9.44
CA ALA A 170 4.85 -11.24 9.72
C ALA A 170 3.37 -11.66 9.59
N TRP A 171 2.56 -10.99 8.76
CA TRP A 171 1.14 -11.34 8.52
C TRP A 171 0.84 -11.74 7.06
N PHE A 172 1.86 -11.80 6.22
CA PHE A 172 1.73 -12.13 4.80
C PHE A 172 1.47 -13.61 4.57
N ASN A 173 0.65 -13.95 3.57
CA ASN A 173 0.42 -15.35 3.18
C ASN A 173 1.53 -15.95 2.31
N TYR A 174 2.13 -15.14 1.44
CA TYR A 174 3.13 -15.60 0.47
C TYR A 174 4.53 -15.63 1.08
N LEU A 175 5.36 -16.58 0.64
CA LEU A 175 6.70 -16.83 1.18
C LEU A 175 7.63 -15.62 1.05
N LEU A 176 7.68 -14.97 -0.12
CA LEU A 176 8.64 -13.90 -0.41
C LEU A 176 8.66 -12.80 0.67
N PRO A 177 7.53 -12.15 1.03
CA PRO A 177 7.51 -11.15 2.09
C PRO A 177 7.68 -11.71 3.51
N GLN A 178 7.52 -13.03 3.72
CA GLN A 178 7.80 -13.65 5.03
C GLN A 178 9.30 -13.81 5.30
N VAL A 179 10.16 -13.85 4.28
CA VAL A 179 11.61 -14.08 4.46
C VAL A 179 12.22 -13.06 5.42
N THR A 180 11.88 -11.77 5.26
CA THR A 180 12.43 -10.69 6.08
C THR A 180 11.70 -10.53 7.41
N SER A 181 10.49 -11.08 7.53
CA SER A 181 9.76 -11.19 8.81
C SER A 181 10.08 -12.49 9.57
N LEU A 182 10.95 -13.34 9.03
CA LEU A 182 11.30 -14.67 9.58
C LEU A 182 10.10 -15.60 9.77
N GLY A 183 9.08 -15.45 8.92
CA GLY A 183 7.87 -16.28 8.92
C GLY A 183 6.58 -15.51 9.18
N PHE A 184 5.65 -16.19 9.83
CA PHE A 184 4.31 -15.70 10.15
C PHE A 184 4.10 -15.63 11.66
N ASP A 185 3.65 -14.47 12.14
CA ASP A 185 3.22 -14.25 13.51
C ASP A 185 1.70 -14.09 13.57
N LYS A 186 1.07 -14.98 14.34
CA LYS A 186 -0.38 -14.99 14.48
C LYS A 186 -0.91 -13.75 15.21
N GLN A 187 -0.14 -13.15 16.12
CA GLN A 187 -0.60 -11.97 16.87
C GLN A 187 -0.66 -10.74 15.95
N SER A 188 0.36 -10.54 15.10
CA SER A 188 0.37 -9.53 14.04
C SER A 188 -0.84 -9.67 13.12
N TYR A 189 -1.07 -10.88 12.59
CA TYR A 189 -2.22 -11.15 11.72
C TYR A 189 -3.56 -10.90 12.42
N GLN A 190 -3.74 -11.46 13.62
CA GLN A 190 -5.01 -11.41 14.33
C GLN A 190 -5.36 -9.99 14.78
N ALA A 191 -4.37 -9.19 15.19
CA ALA A 191 -4.60 -7.79 15.56
C ALA A 191 -5.18 -6.98 14.38
N ILE A 192 -4.68 -7.22 13.16
CA ILE A 192 -5.21 -6.57 11.94
C ILE A 192 -6.63 -7.05 11.64
N VAL A 193 -6.87 -8.37 11.68
CA VAL A 193 -8.20 -8.94 11.39
C VAL A 193 -9.24 -8.46 12.41
N ASP A 194 -8.97 -8.59 13.71
CA ASP A 194 -9.91 -8.23 14.77
C ASP A 194 -10.21 -6.74 14.75
N GLY A 195 -9.19 -5.90 14.60
CA GLY A 195 -9.36 -4.46 14.50
C GLY A 195 -10.15 -4.04 13.25
N ALA A 196 -9.89 -4.65 12.10
CA ALA A 196 -10.66 -4.38 10.88
C ALA A 196 -12.12 -4.86 11.00
N VAL A 197 -12.38 -6.02 11.58
CA VAL A 197 -13.76 -6.50 11.83
C VAL A 197 -14.48 -5.54 12.81
N LEU A 198 -13.78 -5.07 13.84
CA LEU A 198 -14.34 -4.11 14.80
C LEU A 198 -14.62 -2.74 14.18
N SER A 199 -13.77 -2.23 13.29
CA SER A 199 -14.02 -0.95 12.60
C SER A 199 -15.24 -1.07 11.68
N ILE A 200 -15.40 -2.19 10.97
CA ILE A 200 -16.59 -2.50 10.16
C ILE A 200 -17.84 -2.56 11.05
N LYS A 201 -17.77 -3.28 12.17
CA LYS A 201 -18.86 -3.39 13.12
C LYS A 201 -19.31 -2.01 13.60
N LYS A 202 -18.38 -1.16 14.04
CA LYS A 202 -18.69 0.21 14.46
C LYS A 202 -19.34 1.05 13.35
N ALA A 203 -18.81 0.96 12.12
CA ALA A 203 -19.38 1.67 10.98
C ALA A 203 -20.79 1.17 10.60
N HIS A 204 -21.03 -0.14 10.72
CA HIS A 204 -22.33 -0.77 10.46
C HIS A 204 -23.36 -0.35 11.52
N GLU A 205 -22.98 -0.42 12.80
CA GLU A 205 -23.87 -0.08 13.91
C GLU A 205 -24.17 1.42 13.99
N SER A 206 -23.35 2.27 13.34
CA SER A 206 -23.57 3.71 13.21
C SER A 206 -24.29 4.11 11.91
N LEU A 207 -24.82 3.16 11.13
CA LEU A 207 -25.42 3.46 9.83
C LEU A 207 -26.59 4.44 9.96
N THR A 208 -26.59 5.43 9.07
CA THR A 208 -27.60 6.49 9.05
C THR A 208 -27.81 7.00 7.63
N GLU A 209 -28.94 7.66 7.35
CA GLU A 209 -29.09 8.38 6.10
C GLU A 209 -28.22 9.64 6.10
N GLY A 210 -27.58 9.92 4.98
CA GLY A 210 -26.74 11.10 4.83
C GLY A 210 -26.41 11.42 3.38
N TYR A 211 -25.58 12.44 3.23
CA TYR A 211 -25.11 12.97 1.96
C TYR A 211 -23.62 12.76 1.82
N LEU A 212 -23.19 12.67 0.57
CA LEU A 212 -21.80 12.55 0.17
C LEU A 212 -21.46 13.72 -0.74
N ASP A 213 -20.36 14.40 -0.48
CA ASP A 213 -19.82 15.42 -1.36
C ASP A 213 -18.30 15.36 -1.47
N VAL A 214 -17.81 15.78 -2.64
CA VAL A 214 -16.42 15.65 -3.05
C VAL A 214 -15.82 17.04 -3.25
N GLY A 215 -14.57 17.18 -2.83
CA GLY A 215 -13.71 18.32 -3.15
C GLY A 215 -12.28 17.87 -3.40
N THR A 216 -11.52 18.73 -4.05
CA THR A 216 -10.10 18.50 -4.37
C THR A 216 -9.26 19.71 -4.02
N THR A 217 -7.97 19.49 -3.77
CA THR A 217 -6.96 20.54 -3.67
C THR A 217 -5.62 20.02 -4.13
N GLU A 218 -4.68 20.92 -4.39
CA GLU A 218 -3.31 20.55 -4.74
C GLU A 218 -2.41 20.58 -3.49
N VAL A 219 -1.69 19.48 -3.25
CA VAL A 219 -0.61 19.37 -2.26
C VAL A 219 0.69 19.16 -3.03
N THR A 220 1.30 20.26 -3.47
CA THR A 220 2.43 20.25 -4.41
C THR A 220 3.78 19.97 -3.75
N ASP A 221 3.87 20.09 -2.43
CA ASP A 221 5.09 19.86 -1.66
C ASP A 221 5.02 18.59 -0.80
N GLY A 222 4.05 17.70 -1.02
CA GLY A 222 3.89 16.48 -0.22
C GLY A 222 4.73 15.29 -0.70
N ALA A 223 5.16 15.27 -1.97
CA ALA A 223 5.96 14.20 -2.54
C ALA A 223 6.80 14.68 -3.74
N ILE A 224 7.83 13.91 -4.08
CA ILE A 224 8.56 13.99 -5.37
C ILE A 224 8.63 12.61 -6.02
N ASN A 225 9.03 12.55 -7.31
CA ASN A 225 9.22 11.27 -8.00
C ASN A 225 10.60 10.66 -7.67
N ARG A 226 10.64 9.45 -7.11
CA ARG A 226 11.89 8.76 -6.73
C ARG A 226 12.52 7.93 -7.86
N SER A 227 11.85 7.86 -9.02
CA SER A 227 12.31 7.15 -10.22
C SER A 227 12.12 8.03 -11.46
N LEU A 228 12.55 9.30 -11.36
CA LEU A 228 12.34 10.32 -12.38
C LEU A 228 12.88 9.88 -13.75
N TRP A 229 14.01 9.16 -13.81
CA TRP A 229 14.53 8.58 -15.05
C TRP A 229 13.50 7.73 -15.79
N ALA A 230 12.80 6.83 -15.07
CA ALA A 230 11.76 5.99 -15.63
C ALA A 230 10.52 6.80 -16.04
N TYR A 231 10.17 7.84 -15.27
CA TYR A 231 9.09 8.75 -15.67
C TYR A 231 9.39 9.47 -16.99
N LEU A 232 10.64 9.92 -17.19
CA LEU A 232 11.07 10.61 -18.41
C LEU A 232 11.04 9.73 -19.66
N ALA A 233 11.05 8.40 -19.50
CA ALA A 233 10.88 7.44 -20.60
C ALA A 233 9.43 7.38 -21.14
N ASN A 234 8.45 7.97 -20.44
CA ASN A 234 7.10 8.12 -21.00
C ASN A 234 7.10 9.09 -22.19
N PRO A 235 6.25 8.87 -23.21
CA PRO A 235 6.14 9.75 -24.37
C PRO A 235 6.01 11.22 -23.97
N GLU A 236 6.76 12.10 -24.63
CA GLU A 236 6.75 13.54 -24.31
C GLU A 236 5.35 14.15 -24.43
N GLU A 237 4.58 13.76 -25.46
CA GLU A 237 3.19 14.17 -25.68
C GLU A 237 2.23 13.76 -24.55
N GLU A 238 2.54 12.67 -23.83
CA GLU A 238 1.79 12.26 -22.65
C GLU A 238 2.21 13.11 -21.46
N ARG A 239 3.52 13.23 -21.21
CA ARG A 239 4.06 14.02 -20.09
C ARG A 239 3.61 15.49 -20.15
N ALA A 240 3.51 16.07 -21.34
CA ALA A 240 3.05 17.45 -21.55
C ALA A 240 1.60 17.71 -21.10
N LYS A 241 0.80 16.67 -20.83
CA LYS A 241 -0.57 16.80 -20.28
C LYS A 241 -0.60 17.02 -18.78
N TYR A 242 0.54 16.87 -18.10
CA TYR A 242 0.65 16.94 -16.64
C TYR A 242 1.62 18.06 -16.25
N SER A 243 1.31 18.77 -15.17
CA SER A 243 2.13 19.87 -14.66
C SER A 243 3.31 19.39 -13.81
N ALA A 244 3.31 18.12 -13.37
CA ALA A 244 4.30 17.54 -12.47
C ALA A 244 4.55 16.06 -12.79
N SER A 245 5.66 15.52 -12.27
CA SER A 245 6.02 14.09 -12.38
C SER A 245 5.40 13.21 -11.28
N THR A 246 4.58 13.81 -10.42
CA THR A 246 3.76 13.15 -9.40
C THR A 246 2.36 13.75 -9.45
N ASP A 247 1.35 12.95 -9.13
CA ASP A 247 -0.01 13.49 -8.97
C ASP A 247 -0.10 14.27 -7.65
N THR A 248 -0.40 15.56 -7.73
CA THR A 248 -0.44 16.48 -6.59
C THR A 248 -1.85 16.66 -6.05
N THR A 249 -2.87 16.09 -6.70
CA THR A 249 -4.25 16.27 -6.31
C THR A 249 -4.60 15.41 -5.09
N LEU A 250 -5.00 16.06 -3.99
CA LEU A 250 -5.69 15.42 -2.87
C LEU A 250 -7.20 15.47 -3.13
N THR A 251 -7.83 14.30 -3.20
CA THR A 251 -9.30 14.18 -3.27
C THR A 251 -9.87 13.85 -1.90
N LEU A 252 -10.95 14.51 -1.50
CA LEU A 252 -11.66 14.26 -0.25
C LEU A 252 -13.14 13.99 -0.51
N LEU A 253 -13.65 12.90 0.05
CA LEU A 253 -15.07 12.55 0.14
C LEU A 253 -15.54 12.76 1.59
N ARG A 254 -16.55 13.59 1.79
CA ARG A 254 -17.12 13.87 3.13
C ARG A 254 -18.45 13.15 3.31
N PHE A 255 -18.65 12.64 4.53
CA PHE A 255 -19.82 11.89 4.95
C PHE A 255 -20.61 12.75 5.94
N GLN A 256 -21.76 13.29 5.52
CA GLN A 256 -22.59 14.18 6.32
C GLN A 256 -23.94 13.53 6.65
N ARG A 257 -24.27 13.44 7.94
CA ARG A 257 -25.53 12.86 8.40
C ARG A 257 -26.71 13.78 8.09
N ALA A 258 -27.80 13.20 7.58
CA ALA A 258 -29.00 13.97 7.22
C ALA A 258 -29.83 14.42 8.43
N SER A 259 -29.74 13.73 9.57
CA SER A 259 -30.57 14.01 10.74
C SER A 259 -30.24 15.33 11.43
N ASP A 260 -29.00 15.77 11.38
CA ASP A 260 -28.52 16.97 12.10
C ASP A 260 -27.38 17.73 11.39
N GLY A 261 -27.00 17.32 10.18
CA GLY A 261 -25.95 17.98 9.40
C GLY A 261 -24.53 17.74 9.92
N LYS A 262 -24.33 16.87 10.92
CA LYS A 262 -22.99 16.58 11.45
C LYS A 262 -22.21 15.66 10.51
N ASN A 263 -20.94 15.97 10.31
CA ASN A 263 -20.01 15.14 9.56
C ASN A 263 -19.55 13.97 10.43
N ILE A 264 -19.68 12.75 9.91
CA ILE A 264 -19.28 11.51 10.62
C ILE A 264 -17.90 11.02 10.18
N GLY A 265 -17.40 11.50 9.05
CA GLY A 265 -16.06 11.20 8.60
C GLY A 265 -15.70 11.81 7.26
N VAL A 266 -14.42 11.67 6.92
CA VAL A 266 -13.89 11.97 5.60
C VAL A 266 -12.97 10.85 5.14
N LEU A 267 -12.96 10.59 3.84
CA LEU A 267 -12.05 9.66 3.18
C LEU A 267 -11.27 10.42 2.10
N THR A 268 -9.94 10.37 2.17
CA THR A 268 -9.05 11.06 1.24
C THR A 268 -8.21 10.11 0.41
N TRP A 269 -7.78 10.56 -0.76
CA TRP A 269 -6.80 9.90 -1.63
C TRP A 269 -5.72 10.91 -2.01
N TYR A 270 -4.46 10.55 -1.78
CA TYR A 270 -3.29 11.35 -2.14
C TYR A 270 -2.07 10.43 -2.25
N PRO A 271 -1.26 10.48 -3.33
CA PRO A 271 -0.15 9.57 -3.52
C PRO A 271 1.13 10.09 -2.86
N VAL A 272 1.47 9.49 -1.71
CA VAL A 272 2.77 9.68 -1.06
C VAL A 272 3.12 8.43 -0.26
N HIS A 273 4.31 7.87 -0.49
CA HIS A 273 4.76 6.65 0.18
C HIS A 273 4.84 6.84 1.71
N GLY A 274 4.52 5.82 2.49
CA GLY A 274 4.63 5.84 3.96
C GLY A 274 6.05 5.49 4.42
N THR A 275 7.04 6.23 3.92
CA THR A 275 8.48 6.07 4.17
C THR A 275 9.13 7.37 4.66
N SER A 276 8.39 8.19 5.40
CA SER A 276 8.98 9.36 6.04
C SER A 276 9.81 8.96 7.26
N ILE A 277 9.36 7.94 8.00
CA ILE A 277 10.11 7.29 9.06
C ILE A 277 11.11 6.34 8.41
N LEU A 278 12.40 6.52 8.70
CA LEU A 278 13.47 5.83 8.00
C LEU A 278 13.58 4.33 8.38
N GLN A 279 14.24 3.56 7.51
CA GLN A 279 14.49 2.11 7.65
C GLN A 279 15.09 1.69 8.99
N ASN A 280 15.92 2.54 9.61
CA ASN A 280 16.54 2.27 10.91
C ASN A 280 15.67 2.61 12.13
N SER A 281 14.42 3.06 11.93
CA SER A 281 13.46 3.28 13.01
C SER A 281 12.76 1.98 13.40
N THR A 282 12.68 1.74 14.71
CA THR A 282 12.17 0.50 15.32
C THR A 282 10.88 0.71 16.13
N HIS A 283 10.20 1.86 15.99
CA HIS A 283 8.98 2.16 16.74
C HIS A 283 7.75 2.14 15.85
N VAL A 284 6.70 1.42 16.28
CA VAL A 284 5.46 1.30 15.51
C VAL A 284 4.76 2.66 15.35
N ALA A 285 4.39 3.00 14.11
CA ALA A 285 3.66 4.20 13.75
C ALA A 285 2.90 4.07 12.41
N GLY A 286 1.88 4.92 12.20
CA GLY A 286 1.13 4.99 10.93
C GLY A 286 1.80 5.84 9.83
N ASP A 287 3.06 6.24 10.03
CA ASP A 287 3.83 7.16 9.18
C ASP A 287 3.07 8.47 8.86
N ASN A 288 3.37 9.13 7.75
CA ASN A 288 2.85 10.45 7.42
C ASN A 288 1.32 10.48 7.26
N LYS A 289 0.69 9.41 6.74
CA LYS A 289 -0.78 9.29 6.64
C LYS A 289 -1.43 9.07 8.00
N GLY A 290 -0.80 8.31 8.89
CA GLY A 290 -1.23 8.15 10.28
C GLY A 290 -1.15 9.47 11.06
N VAL A 291 -0.11 10.29 10.80
CA VAL A 291 -0.03 11.66 11.32
C VAL A 291 -1.16 12.52 10.77
N ALA A 292 -1.38 12.53 9.44
CA ALA A 292 -2.42 13.34 8.80
C ALA A 292 -3.82 13.03 9.35
N ALA A 293 -4.14 11.73 9.49
CA ALA A 293 -5.39 11.26 10.08
C ALA A 293 -5.54 11.72 11.54
N TYR A 294 -4.50 11.53 12.35
CA TYR A 294 -4.50 11.95 13.76
C TYR A 294 -4.68 13.46 13.91
N LEU A 295 -3.98 14.27 13.11
CA LEU A 295 -4.10 15.72 13.15
C LEU A 295 -5.52 16.18 12.77
N LEU A 296 -6.11 15.59 11.73
CA LEU A 296 -7.46 15.98 11.32
C LEU A 296 -8.54 15.55 12.33
N GLU A 297 -8.45 14.32 12.84
CA GLU A 297 -9.35 13.83 13.89
C GLU A 297 -9.27 14.69 15.16
N LYS A 298 -8.05 15.11 15.53
CA LYS A 298 -7.82 15.96 16.70
C LYS A 298 -8.29 17.40 16.49
N ASP A 299 -8.03 17.98 15.33
CA ASP A 299 -8.42 19.35 14.98
C ASP A 299 -9.94 19.52 14.93
N LEU A 300 -10.65 18.49 14.48
CA LEU A 300 -12.12 18.48 14.40
C LEU A 300 -12.80 17.94 15.66
N ALA A 301 -12.05 17.44 16.65
CA ALA A 301 -12.63 16.95 17.89
C ALA A 301 -13.38 18.07 18.64
N GLY A 302 -14.68 17.92 18.81
CA GLY A 302 -15.54 18.92 19.47
C GLY A 302 -15.97 20.08 18.58
N ASP A 303 -15.60 20.08 17.29
CA ASP A 303 -16.15 21.01 16.31
C ASP A 303 -17.66 20.75 16.14
N SER A 304 -18.48 21.81 16.19
CA SER A 304 -19.95 21.71 16.13
C SER A 304 -20.46 21.08 14.84
N SER A 305 -19.66 21.12 13.76
CA SER A 305 -19.95 20.50 12.47
C SER A 305 -19.70 18.99 12.43
N THR A 306 -19.13 18.39 13.49
CA THR A 306 -18.77 16.97 13.51
C THR A 306 -19.50 16.16 14.57
N ALA A 307 -19.65 14.87 14.31
CA ALA A 307 -20.07 13.90 15.31
C ALA A 307 -18.90 13.52 16.23
N ASP A 308 -19.18 13.18 17.49
CA ASP A 308 -18.15 12.82 18.49
C ASP A 308 -17.27 11.65 18.05
N SER A 309 -17.78 10.77 17.18
CA SER A 309 -17.09 9.61 16.61
C SER A 309 -16.52 9.86 15.21
N PHE A 310 -16.14 11.11 14.88
CA PHE A 310 -15.61 11.47 13.56
C PHE A 310 -14.36 10.64 13.19
N VAL A 311 -14.32 10.14 11.95
CA VAL A 311 -13.20 9.33 11.43
C VAL A 311 -12.57 9.99 10.20
N ALA A 312 -11.25 10.15 10.20
CA ALA A 312 -10.51 10.67 9.05
C ALA A 312 -9.62 9.59 8.41
N GLY A 313 -9.99 9.12 7.22
CA GLY A 313 -9.22 8.15 6.45
C GLY A 313 -8.31 8.82 5.44
N PHE A 314 -7.03 8.47 5.42
CA PHE A 314 -6.07 8.90 4.41
C PHE A 314 -5.59 7.69 3.61
N SER A 315 -6.23 7.43 2.48
CA SER A 315 -5.90 6.32 1.60
C SER A 315 -4.76 6.68 0.63
N GLN A 316 -4.15 5.65 0.06
CA GLN A 316 -3.22 5.79 -1.06
C GLN A 316 -3.99 5.97 -2.38
N ALA A 317 -3.40 6.75 -3.28
CA ALA A 317 -3.72 6.74 -4.70
C ALA A 317 -2.63 5.96 -5.47
N ASN A 318 -2.16 6.49 -6.59
CA ASN A 318 -1.06 5.98 -7.42
C ASN A 318 0.33 6.29 -6.81
N VAL A 319 0.76 5.48 -5.84
CA VAL A 319 1.92 5.78 -4.96
C VAL A 319 3.29 5.22 -5.40
N GLY A 320 3.35 4.34 -6.40
CA GLY A 320 4.51 3.47 -6.65
C GLY A 320 5.88 4.17 -6.77
N ASP A 321 5.91 5.31 -7.45
CA ASP A 321 7.10 6.12 -7.76
C ASP A 321 7.15 7.46 -7.02
N THR A 322 6.31 7.64 -6.00
CA THR A 322 6.35 8.83 -5.13
C THR A 322 7.20 8.58 -3.89
N THR A 323 7.84 9.64 -3.36
CA THR A 323 8.53 9.61 -2.06
C THR A 323 8.17 10.84 -1.22
N PRO A 324 8.02 10.70 0.12
CA PRO A 324 7.88 11.83 1.04
C PRO A 324 9.21 12.57 1.30
N ASN A 325 10.33 12.05 0.80
CA ASN A 325 11.66 12.62 1.00
C ASN A 325 11.93 13.76 0.00
N VAL A 326 11.18 14.85 0.17
CA VAL A 326 11.03 15.93 -0.81
C VAL A 326 12.26 16.78 -1.09
N LEU A 327 13.35 16.63 -0.33
CA LEU A 327 14.60 17.36 -0.59
C LEU A 327 15.54 16.62 -1.56
N GLY A 328 15.07 15.51 -2.15
CA GLY A 328 15.83 14.73 -3.11
C GLY A 328 16.71 13.66 -2.47
N ALA A 329 17.34 12.85 -3.32
CA ALA A 329 18.26 11.80 -2.90
C ALA A 329 19.71 12.28 -2.97
N TRP A 330 20.46 12.04 -1.89
CA TRP A 330 21.82 12.55 -1.71
C TRP A 330 22.75 11.46 -1.19
N CYS A 331 24.03 11.60 -1.50
CA CYS A 331 25.08 10.74 -1.01
C CYS A 331 25.47 11.09 0.42
N ASP A 332 25.31 10.12 1.32
CA ASP A 332 25.74 10.18 2.73
C ASP A 332 27.17 9.67 2.91
N ASP A 333 28.04 9.94 1.93
CA ASP A 333 29.47 9.64 1.92
C ASP A 333 30.35 10.87 2.26
N GLY A 334 29.72 11.99 2.65
CA GLY A 334 30.38 13.26 2.94
C GLY A 334 30.65 14.13 1.71
N SER A 335 30.36 13.67 0.49
CA SER A 335 30.58 14.44 -0.73
C SER A 335 29.60 15.61 -0.92
N GLY A 336 28.41 15.51 -0.30
CA GLY A 336 27.33 16.46 -0.52
C GLY A 336 26.79 16.45 -1.95
N GLN A 337 27.00 15.37 -2.71
CA GLN A 337 26.49 15.22 -4.07
C GLN A 337 25.09 14.60 -4.08
N GLN A 338 24.29 14.93 -5.09
CA GLN A 338 23.05 14.22 -5.38
C GLN A 338 23.36 12.84 -5.96
N CYS A 339 22.50 11.87 -5.69
CA CYS A 339 22.63 10.57 -6.33
C CYS A 339 22.47 10.66 -7.84
N SER A 340 23.00 9.67 -8.55
CA SER A 340 22.76 9.53 -9.99
C SER A 340 21.27 9.39 -10.30
N LEU A 341 20.80 10.10 -11.33
CA LEU A 341 19.39 10.13 -11.73
C LEU A 341 18.87 8.77 -12.19
N GLU A 342 19.70 8.02 -12.92
CA GLU A 342 19.33 6.74 -13.54
C GLU A 342 19.41 5.58 -12.54
N ASN A 343 20.53 5.47 -11.80
CA ASN A 343 20.82 4.27 -11.01
C ASN A 343 20.62 4.46 -9.50
N SER A 344 20.38 5.70 -9.03
CA SER A 344 20.35 6.04 -7.59
C SER A 344 21.64 5.62 -6.86
N THR A 345 22.79 5.96 -7.44
CA THR A 345 24.12 5.60 -6.94
C THR A 345 24.96 6.82 -6.57
N CYS A 346 26.00 6.57 -5.77
CA CYS A 346 27.04 7.54 -5.43
C CYS A 346 28.31 7.33 -6.27
N ALA A 347 29.39 8.08 -5.99
CA ALA A 347 30.62 8.07 -6.79
C ALA A 347 31.32 6.71 -6.85
N ASP A 348 31.05 5.82 -5.90
CA ASP A 348 31.53 4.44 -5.85
C ASP A 348 30.70 3.47 -6.72
N GLY A 349 29.67 3.96 -7.40
CA GLY A 349 28.75 3.17 -8.22
C GLY A 349 27.71 2.38 -7.42
N LYS A 350 27.58 2.63 -6.11
CA LYS A 350 26.72 1.86 -5.21
C LYS A 350 25.53 2.66 -4.72
N SER A 351 24.44 1.96 -4.38
CA SER A 351 23.16 2.55 -3.96
C SER A 351 23.06 2.80 -2.45
N GLN A 352 23.88 2.11 -1.64
CA GLN A 352 23.79 2.08 -0.18
C GLN A 352 23.96 3.45 0.48
N SER A 353 24.72 4.34 -0.13
CA SER A 353 24.92 5.70 0.40
C SER A 353 23.90 6.69 -0.15
N CYS A 354 23.04 6.28 -1.09
CA CYS A 354 22.05 7.14 -1.70
C CYS A 354 20.74 7.14 -0.90
N HIS A 355 20.49 8.20 -0.13
CA HIS A 355 19.29 8.33 0.69
C HIS A 355 18.47 9.57 0.35
N GLY A 356 17.15 9.39 0.32
CA GLY A 356 16.17 10.45 0.26
C GLY A 356 16.18 11.29 1.53
N ARG A 357 16.13 12.61 1.38
CA ARG A 357 16.07 13.54 2.51
C ARG A 357 14.67 14.13 2.69
N GLY A 358 14.05 13.85 3.83
CA GLY A 358 12.81 14.50 4.26
C GLY A 358 13.00 15.97 4.64
N PRO A 359 11.90 16.73 4.81
CA PRO A 359 11.95 18.18 5.05
C PRO A 359 12.68 18.58 6.34
N ALA A 360 12.87 17.65 7.29
CA ALA A 360 13.57 17.87 8.54
C ALA A 360 14.77 16.91 8.72
N PHE A 361 15.43 16.49 7.63
CA PHE A 361 16.52 15.50 7.66
C PHE A 361 17.66 15.81 8.66
N GLN A 362 17.90 17.10 8.97
CA GLN A 362 18.93 17.54 9.91
C GLN A 362 18.61 17.24 11.39
N LYS A 363 17.38 16.85 11.73
CA LYS A 363 16.96 16.61 13.13
C LYS A 363 17.53 15.32 13.73
N LEU A 364 18.15 14.46 12.93
CA LEU A 364 18.77 13.20 13.35
C LEU A 364 17.85 12.36 14.25
N ASP A 365 16.56 12.32 13.90
CA ASP A 365 15.50 11.65 14.67
C ASP A 365 14.86 10.51 13.89
N LEU A 366 15.63 9.87 13.01
CA LEU A 366 15.19 8.74 12.18
C LEU A 366 13.97 9.05 11.30
N GLY A 367 13.86 10.30 10.84
CA GLY A 367 12.80 10.76 9.94
C GLY A 367 11.50 11.15 10.66
N ILE A 368 11.47 11.15 11.98
CA ILE A 368 10.28 11.46 12.77
C ILE A 368 9.74 12.89 12.52
N SER A 369 10.60 13.90 12.55
CA SER A 369 10.20 15.29 12.29
C SER A 369 9.75 15.45 10.83
N SER A 370 10.43 14.76 9.90
CA SER A 370 10.05 14.73 8.49
C SER A 370 8.66 14.12 8.30
N CYS A 371 8.38 13.00 8.96
CA CYS A 371 7.08 12.34 8.99
C CYS A 371 5.97 13.26 9.50
N TYR A 372 6.24 14.03 10.55
CA TYR A 372 5.28 14.99 11.06
C TYR A 372 4.96 16.09 10.03
N GLU A 373 5.97 16.68 9.41
CA GLU A 373 5.77 17.75 8.41
C GLU A 373 5.04 17.24 7.15
N ILE A 374 5.37 16.06 6.62
CA ILE A 374 4.66 15.48 5.48
C ILE A 374 3.21 15.14 5.83
N GLY A 375 2.96 14.61 7.03
CA GLY A 375 1.60 14.38 7.51
C GLY A 375 0.80 15.68 7.68
N LYS A 376 1.46 16.74 8.16
CA LYS A 376 0.87 18.07 8.31
C LYS A 376 0.49 18.71 6.97
N ARG A 377 1.28 18.52 5.91
CA ARG A 377 0.95 18.98 4.54
C ARG A 377 -0.34 18.33 4.01
N GLN A 378 -0.45 17.00 4.17
CA GLN A 378 -1.68 16.26 3.82
C GLN A 378 -2.88 16.72 4.66
N PHE A 379 -2.70 16.88 5.97
CA PHE A 379 -3.72 17.41 6.88
C PHE A 379 -4.19 18.81 6.44
N ALA A 380 -3.27 19.72 6.14
CA ALA A 380 -3.60 21.09 5.73
C ALA A 380 -4.43 21.10 4.44
N GLY A 381 -4.04 20.29 3.45
CA GLY A 381 -4.82 20.09 2.22
C GLY A 381 -6.23 19.57 2.51
N ALA A 382 -6.34 18.49 3.29
CA ALA A 382 -7.63 17.91 3.65
C ALA A 382 -8.52 18.89 4.45
N LYS A 383 -7.96 19.65 5.40
CA LYS A 383 -8.70 20.65 6.18
C LYS A 383 -9.17 21.82 5.33
N SER A 384 -8.34 22.24 4.37
CA SER A 384 -8.71 23.27 3.39
C SER A 384 -9.93 22.83 2.58
N VAL A 385 -9.91 21.61 2.02
CA VAL A 385 -11.06 21.05 1.29
C VAL A 385 -12.27 20.92 2.20
N TYR A 386 -12.12 20.33 3.40
CA TYR A 386 -13.22 20.17 4.35
C TYR A 386 -13.93 21.49 4.67
N THR A 387 -13.16 22.56 4.88
CA THR A 387 -13.69 23.91 5.13
C THR A 387 -14.41 24.46 3.90
N ALA A 388 -13.82 24.30 2.71
CA ALA A 388 -14.38 24.77 1.46
C ALA A 388 -15.70 24.07 1.09
N LEU A 389 -15.86 22.78 1.44
CA LEU A 389 -17.08 22.02 1.19
C LEU A 389 -18.33 22.58 1.92
N SER A 390 -18.15 23.47 2.90
CA SER A 390 -19.27 24.17 3.53
C SER A 390 -19.86 25.28 2.66
N SER A 391 -19.13 25.75 1.64
CA SER A 391 -19.58 26.81 0.73
C SER A 391 -19.66 26.37 -0.74
N SER A 392 -18.79 25.45 -1.16
CA SER A 392 -18.75 24.92 -2.53
C SER A 392 -18.36 23.46 -2.49
N SER A 393 -19.27 22.58 -2.93
CA SER A 393 -19.03 21.15 -3.02
C SER A 393 -19.57 20.54 -4.29
N THR A 394 -19.05 19.38 -4.67
CA THR A 394 -19.63 18.55 -5.72
C THR A 394 -20.41 17.41 -5.07
N PRO A 395 -21.76 17.47 -5.00
CA PRO A 395 -22.56 16.42 -4.39
C PRO A 395 -22.48 15.13 -5.22
N VAL A 396 -22.34 13.99 -4.55
CA VAL A 396 -22.47 12.68 -5.19
C VAL A 396 -23.95 12.42 -5.49
N THR A 397 -24.25 12.12 -6.75
CA THR A 397 -25.61 11.86 -7.24
C THR A 397 -25.71 10.48 -7.86
N GLY A 398 -26.90 9.89 -7.79
CA GLY A 398 -27.19 8.53 -8.25
C GLY A 398 -27.74 7.71 -7.10
N THR A 399 -28.96 7.20 -7.23
CA THR A 399 -29.64 6.51 -6.13
C THR A 399 -29.15 5.09 -5.90
N SER A 400 -28.35 4.53 -6.82
CA SER A 400 -27.87 3.14 -6.75
C SER A 400 -26.42 3.07 -6.31
N VAL A 401 -26.14 2.23 -5.32
CA VAL A 401 -24.78 1.87 -4.93
C VAL A 401 -24.48 0.46 -5.43
N LYS A 402 -23.34 0.27 -6.10
CA LYS A 402 -22.92 -1.03 -6.65
C LYS A 402 -21.43 -1.26 -6.39
N SER A 403 -21.07 -2.52 -6.29
CA SER A 403 -19.70 -3.00 -6.20
C SER A 403 -19.57 -4.24 -7.08
N PHE A 404 -18.36 -4.46 -7.58
CA PHE A 404 -18.05 -5.63 -8.39
C PHE A 404 -16.63 -6.08 -8.09
N HIS A 405 -16.41 -7.39 -8.19
CA HIS A 405 -15.12 -8.00 -7.91
C HIS A 405 -15.01 -9.32 -8.64
N PHE A 406 -13.81 -9.65 -9.07
CA PHE A 406 -13.47 -10.94 -9.65
C PHE A 406 -12.01 -11.26 -9.34
N PHE A 407 -11.68 -12.54 -9.28
CA PHE A 407 -10.30 -12.99 -9.25
C PHE A 407 -9.81 -13.18 -10.68
N GLN A 408 -8.61 -12.69 -10.97
CA GLN A 408 -7.95 -12.85 -12.26
C GLN A 408 -6.62 -13.55 -12.05
N ASP A 409 -6.39 -14.63 -12.78
CA ASP A 409 -5.05 -15.20 -12.90
C ASP A 409 -4.22 -14.32 -13.83
N MET A 410 -3.14 -13.76 -13.31
CA MET A 410 -2.24 -12.85 -14.00
C MET A 410 -1.00 -13.54 -14.56
N SER A 411 -0.86 -14.86 -14.45
CA SER A 411 0.37 -15.56 -14.84
C SER A 411 0.55 -15.64 -16.36
N TYR A 412 -0.55 -15.64 -17.13
CA TYR A 412 -0.55 -15.70 -18.60
C TYR A 412 -1.81 -15.05 -19.18
N PHE A 413 -2.22 -13.91 -18.61
CA PHE A 413 -3.42 -13.20 -19.02
C PHE A 413 -3.20 -12.52 -20.37
N ASN A 414 -3.97 -12.95 -21.38
CA ASN A 414 -4.00 -12.34 -22.69
C ASN A 414 -4.91 -11.11 -22.69
N PHE A 415 -4.42 -10.00 -23.22
CA PHE A 415 -5.16 -8.75 -23.32
C PHE A 415 -4.88 -8.04 -24.64
N THR A 416 -5.74 -7.08 -24.99
CA THR A 416 -5.55 -6.18 -26.13
C THR A 416 -5.37 -4.78 -25.59
N ALA A 417 -4.24 -4.16 -25.89
CA ALA A 417 -3.95 -2.78 -25.55
C ALA A 417 -4.87 -1.81 -26.31
N ALA A 418 -4.93 -0.55 -25.86
CA ALA A 418 -5.78 0.47 -26.47
C ALA A 418 -5.46 0.75 -27.96
N ASP A 419 -4.22 0.50 -28.39
CA ASP A 419 -3.78 0.61 -29.78
C ASP A 419 -4.03 -0.66 -30.62
N GLY A 420 -4.71 -1.66 -30.05
CA GLY A 420 -5.02 -2.94 -30.70
C GLY A 420 -3.93 -4.00 -30.59
N THR A 421 -2.77 -3.67 -29.99
CA THR A 421 -1.68 -4.63 -29.80
C THR A 421 -2.12 -5.73 -28.84
N LYS A 422 -1.92 -6.99 -29.22
CA LYS A 422 -2.12 -8.13 -28.32
C LYS A 422 -0.91 -8.29 -27.40
N GLY A 423 -1.17 -8.42 -26.11
CA GLY A 423 -0.16 -8.68 -25.08
C GLY A 423 -0.55 -9.88 -24.23
N MET A 424 0.45 -10.43 -23.55
CA MET A 424 0.27 -11.48 -22.55
C MET A 424 1.11 -11.12 -21.33
N THR A 425 0.55 -11.27 -20.13
CA THR A 425 1.32 -11.12 -18.89
C THR A 425 2.24 -12.33 -18.69
N CYS A 426 3.20 -12.20 -17.78
CA CYS A 426 4.13 -13.28 -17.42
C CYS A 426 3.85 -13.74 -15.98
N PRO A 427 4.30 -14.96 -15.62
CA PRO A 427 4.40 -15.36 -14.21
C PRO A 427 5.25 -14.35 -13.45
N ALA A 428 4.97 -14.21 -12.15
CA ALA A 428 5.67 -13.27 -11.30
C ALA A 428 7.17 -13.55 -11.29
N ALA A 429 7.97 -12.53 -11.61
CA ALA A 429 9.42 -12.55 -11.52
C ALA A 429 9.91 -11.19 -11.02
N LEU A 430 11.01 -11.19 -10.30
CA LEU A 430 11.68 -9.98 -9.81
C LEU A 430 12.97 -9.77 -10.62
N GLY A 431 13.14 -8.57 -11.16
CA GLY A 431 14.38 -8.16 -11.83
C GLY A 431 15.49 -7.85 -10.84
N TYR A 432 16.71 -7.65 -11.34
CA TYR A 432 17.90 -7.36 -10.52
C TYR A 432 17.70 -6.13 -9.62
N SER A 433 17.16 -5.05 -10.17
CA SER A 433 16.89 -3.82 -9.42
C SER A 433 15.90 -3.97 -8.27
N PHE A 434 15.19 -5.11 -8.13
CA PHE A 434 14.44 -5.40 -6.90
C PHE A 434 15.35 -5.36 -5.66
N ALA A 435 16.54 -5.95 -5.78
CA ALA A 435 17.51 -6.01 -4.68
C ALA A 435 18.29 -4.70 -4.47
N ALA A 436 18.13 -3.71 -5.37
CA ALA A 436 18.72 -2.38 -5.23
C ALA A 436 17.94 -1.47 -4.28
N GLY A 437 16.72 -1.86 -3.89
CA GLY A 437 15.83 -1.02 -3.09
C GLY A 437 15.52 0.31 -3.79
N THR A 438 15.35 1.37 -3.00
CA THR A 438 15.15 2.73 -3.51
C THR A 438 15.92 3.73 -2.66
N SER A 439 15.93 5.01 -3.01
CA SER A 439 16.48 6.05 -2.14
C SER A 439 15.74 6.19 -0.80
N ASP A 440 14.53 5.65 -0.64
CA ASP A 440 13.82 5.65 0.66
C ASP A 440 14.31 4.57 1.63
N GLY A 441 15.00 3.56 1.09
CA GLY A 441 15.48 2.36 1.78
C GLY A 441 16.35 1.59 0.78
N PRO A 442 17.66 1.89 0.70
CA PRO A 442 18.52 1.31 -0.31
C PRO A 442 18.76 -0.16 -0.06
N GLY A 443 19.02 -0.88 -1.15
CA GLY A 443 19.35 -2.29 -1.14
C GLY A 443 20.80 -2.55 -0.73
N ALA A 444 21.32 -3.72 -1.11
CA ALA A 444 22.63 -4.18 -0.70
C ALA A 444 23.53 -4.58 -1.89
N PHE A 445 24.80 -4.86 -1.59
CA PHE A 445 25.81 -5.35 -2.53
C PHE A 445 26.12 -4.38 -3.70
N ASP A 446 26.02 -4.87 -4.94
CA ASP A 446 26.30 -4.15 -6.17
C ASP A 446 25.03 -3.94 -7.01
N PHE A 447 23.84 -4.19 -6.43
CA PHE A 447 22.57 -3.94 -7.10
C PHE A 447 22.27 -2.45 -7.21
N THR A 448 21.92 -2.02 -8.41
CA THR A 448 21.54 -0.65 -8.74
C THR A 448 20.16 -0.60 -9.39
N GLN A 449 19.50 0.56 -9.34
CA GLN A 449 18.28 0.76 -10.11
C GLN A 449 18.61 0.84 -11.61
N ALA A 450 17.62 0.55 -12.45
CA ALA A 450 17.77 0.50 -13.91
C ALA A 450 18.81 -0.53 -14.42
N ASP A 451 19.07 -1.59 -13.66
CA ASP A 451 19.92 -2.71 -14.10
C ASP A 451 19.08 -3.68 -14.95
N SER A 452 19.42 -3.75 -16.24
CA SER A 452 18.75 -4.59 -17.23
C SER A 452 19.15 -6.08 -17.14
N GLY A 453 20.12 -6.43 -16.29
CA GLY A 453 20.62 -7.77 -16.07
C GLY A 453 21.80 -8.15 -16.99
N THR A 454 21.73 -7.81 -18.28
CA THR A 454 22.79 -8.14 -19.24
C THR A 454 23.07 -6.96 -20.17
N PRO A 455 24.35 -6.58 -20.38
CA PRO A 455 25.57 -7.19 -19.83
C PRO A 455 25.91 -6.72 -18.40
N ASP A 456 25.06 -5.89 -17.79
CA ASP A 456 25.45 -5.02 -16.68
C ASP A 456 25.44 -5.70 -15.30
N ALA A 457 24.68 -6.78 -15.11
CA ALA A 457 24.64 -7.44 -13.81
C ALA A 457 25.86 -8.35 -13.58
N ASN A 458 26.28 -8.39 -12.32
CA ASN A 458 27.37 -9.24 -11.88
C ASN A 458 27.08 -10.73 -12.20
N PRO A 459 27.97 -11.42 -12.94
CA PRO A 459 27.79 -12.83 -13.31
C PRO A 459 27.54 -13.77 -12.12
N LEU A 460 28.01 -13.40 -10.92
CA LEU A 460 27.75 -14.15 -9.69
C LEU A 460 26.24 -14.33 -9.42
N TRP A 461 25.44 -13.30 -9.64
CA TRP A 461 24.00 -13.34 -9.35
C TRP A 461 23.22 -14.18 -10.38
N ALA A 462 23.72 -14.30 -11.61
CA ALA A 462 23.19 -15.25 -12.58
C ALA A 462 23.41 -16.72 -12.12
N VAL A 463 24.55 -17.01 -11.50
CA VAL A 463 24.82 -18.32 -10.90
C VAL A 463 23.92 -18.56 -9.68
N VAL A 464 23.79 -17.58 -8.78
CA VAL A 464 22.94 -17.71 -7.59
C VAL A 464 21.47 -17.90 -7.95
N SER A 465 20.94 -17.15 -8.92
CA SER A 465 19.56 -17.33 -9.39
C SER A 465 19.34 -18.67 -10.07
N GLY A 466 20.30 -19.15 -10.87
CA GLY A 466 20.24 -20.47 -11.51
C GLY A 466 20.24 -21.66 -10.53
N LEU A 467 20.69 -21.46 -9.29
CA LEU A 467 20.61 -22.47 -8.21
C LEU A 467 19.22 -22.53 -7.54
N LEU A 468 18.41 -21.47 -7.65
CA LEU A 468 17.05 -21.41 -7.11
C LEU A 468 16.03 -21.97 -8.10
N GLU A 469 16.12 -21.58 -9.37
CA GLU A 469 15.29 -22.10 -10.45
C GLU A 469 15.96 -21.84 -11.81
N ASN A 470 15.90 -22.79 -12.75
CA ASN A 470 16.49 -22.61 -14.07
C ASN A 470 15.50 -21.80 -14.97
N PRO A 471 15.77 -20.52 -15.29
CA PRO A 471 14.78 -19.63 -15.90
C PRO A 471 14.39 -20.04 -17.33
N GLU A 472 15.22 -20.84 -18.00
CA GLU A 472 15.08 -21.19 -19.42
C GLU A 472 13.96 -22.19 -19.72
N ARG A 473 13.37 -22.84 -18.71
CA ARG A 473 12.41 -23.95 -18.95
C ARG A 473 10.93 -23.61 -18.74
N GLY A 474 10.56 -22.38 -18.36
CA GLY A 474 9.15 -22.05 -18.08
C GLY A 474 8.70 -20.61 -18.33
N ALA A 475 9.61 -19.67 -18.56
CA ALA A 475 9.26 -18.27 -18.76
C ALA A 475 9.69 -17.81 -20.15
N GLY A 476 8.72 -17.47 -20.99
CA GLY A 476 8.98 -16.58 -22.12
C GLY A 476 9.38 -15.21 -21.57
N ARG A 477 10.64 -15.05 -21.14
CA ARG A 477 11.22 -13.75 -20.86
C ARG A 477 11.39 -13.05 -22.20
N LEU A 478 10.65 -11.98 -22.42
CA LEU A 478 11.25 -10.85 -23.12
C LEU A 478 12.43 -10.40 -22.24
N PRO A 479 13.63 -10.19 -22.79
CA PRO A 479 14.72 -9.55 -22.06
C PRO A 479 14.18 -8.28 -21.39
N ALA A 480 14.60 -7.96 -20.17
CA ALA A 480 14.22 -6.69 -19.54
C ALA A 480 14.60 -5.48 -20.42
N ALA A 481 15.57 -5.64 -21.33
CA ALA A 481 15.94 -4.69 -22.36
C ALA A 481 14.92 -4.51 -23.52
N GLU A 482 14.05 -5.50 -23.79
CA GLU A 482 12.99 -5.43 -24.82
C GLU A 482 11.59 -5.21 -24.24
N ALA A 483 11.43 -5.33 -22.92
CA ALA A 483 10.25 -4.86 -22.23
C ALA A 483 10.22 -3.33 -22.34
N ARG A 484 9.54 -2.80 -23.38
CA ARG A 484 9.14 -1.40 -23.39
C ARG A 484 8.54 -1.09 -22.03
N PRO A 485 8.92 0.03 -21.37
CA PRO A 485 8.30 0.42 -20.11
C PRO A 485 6.79 0.33 -20.30
N PRO A 486 6.05 -0.25 -19.36
CA PRO A 486 4.61 -0.41 -19.51
C PRO A 486 4.05 0.96 -19.89
N ARG A 487 3.43 1.06 -21.07
CA ARG A 487 2.63 2.23 -21.41
C ARG A 487 1.55 2.29 -20.33
N ARG A 488 1.73 3.18 -19.34
CA ARG A 488 0.69 3.46 -18.37
C ARG A 488 -0.49 3.96 -19.19
N SER A 489 -1.65 3.35 -18.99
CA SER A 489 -2.87 4.13 -19.03
C SER A 489 -2.73 5.10 -17.86
N ALA A 490 -2.34 6.34 -18.13
CA ALA A 490 -2.38 7.38 -17.13
C ALA A 490 -3.84 7.61 -16.72
N ARG A 491 -4.23 6.98 -15.60
CA ARG A 491 -5.26 7.35 -14.62
C ARG A 491 -5.38 6.25 -13.57
#